data_AF-A0A0F9H0K5-F1
#
_entry.id   AF-A0A0F9H0K5-F1
#
_cell.length_a   1.000
_cell.length_b   1.000
_cell.length_c   1.000
_cell.angle_alpha   90.00
_cell.angle_beta   90.00
_cell.angle_gamma   90.00
#
_symmetry.space_group_name_H-M   'P 1'
#
loop_
_entity.id
_entity.type
_entity.pdbx_description
1 polymer ?
#
loop_
_entity_poly.entity_id
_entity_poly.type
_entity_poly.pdbx_seq_one_letter_code
_entity_poly.pdbx_strand_id
1 'polypeptide(L)'
;MSENNYPIGTQGTPWHEKDKQCWYNQQTIKRSYQSQVVTLINELDNDFAVEQYGALSFDPTRYPLFIIKSKQWASNKPSILITGGVHGYETSGVHGALHFMKTLGMKYTKEFNLLVAPCISPWGYETINRWNPAAIDPNRSFYSPSPAPESAALINYIKAQNIPLLAHIDLHETTDTDN
;
A
#
# COMPACT_ATOMS: atom_id res chain seq x y z
N MET A 1 -5.39 -4.69 35.33
CA MET A 1 -5.65 -4.78 33.88
C MET A 1 -6.45 -3.55 33.53
N SER A 2 -5.84 -2.54 32.93
CA SER A 2 -6.57 -1.34 32.52
C SER A 2 -7.50 -1.71 31.38
N GLU A 3 -8.82 -1.60 31.60
CA GLU A 3 -9.81 -1.63 30.54
C GLU A 3 -9.54 -0.46 29.59
N ASN A 4 -8.72 -0.70 28.56
CA ASN A 4 -8.53 0.26 27.49
C ASN A 4 -9.77 0.15 26.58
N ASN A 5 -10.89 0.68 27.04
CA ASN A 5 -12.11 0.76 26.25
C ASN A 5 -11.86 1.75 25.11
N TYR A 6 -11.88 1.24 23.87
CA TYR A 6 -11.83 2.08 22.68
C TYR A 6 -13.03 3.05 22.70
N PRO A 7 -12.84 4.34 22.37
CA PRO A 7 -13.86 5.38 22.64
C PRO A 7 -15.10 5.32 21.74
N ILE A 8 -15.17 4.37 20.80
CA ILE A 8 -16.22 4.27 19.77
C ILE A 8 -16.86 2.88 19.83
N GLY A 9 -18.19 2.86 19.73
CA GLY A 9 -18.98 1.63 19.74
C GLY A 9 -19.33 1.16 21.16
N THR A 10 -19.91 -0.03 21.24
CA THR A 10 -20.30 -0.67 22.51
C THR A 10 -19.65 -2.04 22.59
N GLN A 11 -18.99 -2.36 23.72
CA GLN A 11 -18.32 -3.64 23.91
C GLN A 11 -19.26 -4.82 23.63
N GLY A 12 -18.77 -5.83 22.89
CA GLY A 12 -19.57 -6.98 22.48
C GLY A 12 -20.52 -6.74 21.31
N THR A 13 -20.61 -5.51 20.79
CA THR A 13 -21.45 -5.16 19.64
C THR A 13 -20.56 -4.74 18.45
N PRO A 14 -20.71 -5.35 17.26
CA PRO A 14 -20.01 -4.90 16.07
C PRO A 14 -20.31 -3.44 15.74
N TRP A 15 -19.33 -2.72 15.18
CA TRP A 15 -19.54 -1.37 14.70
C TRP A 15 -20.53 -1.32 13.54
N HIS A 16 -21.47 -0.38 13.65
CA HIS A 16 -22.39 -0.04 12.57
C HIS A 16 -21.86 1.20 11.83
N GLU A 17 -22.59 1.64 10.80
CA GLU A 17 -22.17 2.76 9.95
C GLU A 17 -21.90 4.05 10.73
N LYS A 18 -22.68 4.33 11.79
CA LYS A 18 -22.48 5.50 12.64
C LYS A 18 -21.16 5.44 13.41
N ASP A 19 -20.77 4.26 13.89
CA ASP A 19 -19.52 4.05 14.61
C ASP A 19 -18.33 4.24 13.66
N LYS A 20 -18.40 3.66 12.46
CA LYS A 20 -17.39 3.82 11.41
C LYS A 20 -17.25 5.27 10.96
N GLN A 21 -18.36 5.98 10.78
CA GLN A 21 -18.34 7.40 10.44
C GLN A 21 -17.75 8.25 11.57
N CYS A 22 -18.07 7.92 12.83
CA CYS A 22 -17.48 8.57 13.99
C CYS A 22 -15.95 8.37 14.01
N TRP A 23 -15.49 7.14 13.76
CA TRP A 23 -14.06 6.83 13.62
C TRP A 23 -13.43 7.62 12.49
N TYR A 24 -14.02 7.61 11.30
CA TYR A 24 -13.50 8.32 10.13
C TYR A 24 -13.34 9.83 10.41
N ASN A 25 -14.31 10.44 11.08
CA ASN A 25 -14.29 11.87 11.40
C ASN A 25 -13.20 12.27 12.42
N GLN A 26 -12.64 11.30 13.17
CA GLN A 26 -11.51 11.55 14.07
C GLN A 26 -10.17 11.50 13.35
N GLN A 27 -10.13 10.99 12.11
CA GLN A 27 -8.90 10.85 11.37
C GLN A 27 -8.47 12.17 10.74
N THR A 28 -7.19 12.51 10.92
CA THR A 28 -6.60 13.73 10.38
C THR A 28 -5.31 13.40 9.66
N ILE A 29 -4.95 14.24 8.70
CA ILE A 29 -3.72 14.10 7.93
C ILE A 29 -2.54 14.61 8.76
N LYS A 30 -1.54 13.75 8.92
CA LYS A 30 -0.35 13.97 9.77
C LYS A 30 0.94 14.05 8.96
N ARG A 31 0.95 13.50 7.74
CA ARG A 31 2.06 13.56 6.79
C ARG A 31 1.54 13.56 5.35
N SER A 32 2.40 13.91 4.39
CA SER A 32 2.03 14.03 2.98
C SER A 32 2.55 12.85 2.17
N TYR A 33 1.63 12.11 1.54
CA TYR A 33 1.94 11.04 0.59
C TYR A 33 2.66 11.61 -0.64
N GLN A 34 2.19 12.76 -1.12
CA GLN A 34 2.78 13.42 -2.28
C GLN A 34 4.25 13.78 -2.04
N SER A 35 4.55 14.43 -0.91
CA SER A 35 5.92 14.91 -0.66
C SER A 35 6.87 13.79 -0.24
N GLN A 36 6.39 12.80 0.52
CA GLN A 36 7.24 11.76 1.12
C GLN A 36 7.32 10.47 0.31
N VAL A 37 6.38 10.22 -0.60
CA VAL A 37 6.33 8.96 -1.37
C VAL A 37 6.34 9.23 -2.86
N VAL A 38 5.41 10.03 -3.39
CA VAL A 38 5.32 10.28 -4.84
C VAL A 38 6.58 10.95 -5.38
N THR A 39 7.15 11.93 -4.67
CA THR A 39 8.44 12.53 -5.03
C THR A 39 9.54 11.47 -5.21
N LEU A 40 9.65 10.53 -4.26
CA LEU A 40 10.68 9.48 -4.29
C LEU A 40 10.42 8.45 -5.40
N ILE A 41 9.15 8.17 -5.71
CA ILE A 41 8.78 7.33 -6.86
C ILE A 41 9.22 7.99 -8.17
N ASN A 42 8.97 9.30 -8.32
CA ASN A 42 9.32 10.03 -9.54
C ASN A 42 10.84 10.13 -9.75
N GLU A 43 11.63 10.17 -8.68
CA GLU A 43 13.11 10.10 -8.78
C GLU A 43 13.60 8.80 -9.46
N LEU A 44 12.81 7.72 -9.42
CA LEU A 44 13.17 6.40 -9.94
C LEU A 44 12.84 6.23 -11.44
N ASP A 45 12.15 7.16 -12.08
CA ASP A 45 11.66 7.03 -13.45
C ASP A 45 12.79 6.99 -14.52
N ASN A 46 13.97 7.52 -14.19
CA ASN A 46 15.14 7.41 -15.05
C ASN A 46 15.65 5.95 -15.15
N ASP A 47 15.59 5.20 -14.06
CA ASP A 47 16.15 3.85 -13.96
C ASP A 47 15.10 2.75 -14.15
N PHE A 48 13.84 3.03 -13.79
CA PHE A 48 12.74 2.08 -13.77
C PHE A 48 11.53 2.59 -14.57
N ALA A 49 10.64 1.69 -14.97
CA ALA A 49 9.36 2.09 -15.54
C ALA A 49 8.38 2.34 -14.40
N VAL A 50 7.97 3.59 -14.20
CA VAL A 50 6.95 3.97 -13.22
C VAL A 50 5.59 4.00 -13.89
N GLU A 51 4.64 3.24 -13.37
CA GLU A 51 3.27 3.16 -13.90
C GLU A 51 2.27 3.52 -12.81
N GLN A 52 1.33 4.42 -13.12
CA GLN A 52 0.15 4.61 -12.28
C GLN A 52 -0.88 3.53 -12.62
N TYR A 53 -1.10 2.58 -11.71
CA TYR A 53 -2.03 1.47 -11.94
C TYR A 53 -3.46 1.75 -11.45
N GLY A 54 -3.66 2.85 -10.72
CA GLY A 54 -4.96 3.25 -10.23
C GLY A 54 -4.92 4.55 -9.43
N ALA A 55 -6.02 4.84 -8.75
CA ALA A 55 -6.12 5.91 -7.76
C ALA A 55 -7.31 5.62 -6.83
N LEU A 56 -7.29 6.12 -5.59
CA LEU A 56 -8.43 5.99 -4.69
C LEU A 56 -9.54 6.96 -5.11
N SER A 57 -10.75 6.44 -5.32
CA SER A 57 -11.84 7.16 -5.99
C SER A 57 -12.34 8.41 -5.26
N PHE A 58 -12.14 8.50 -3.94
CA PHE A 58 -12.61 9.64 -3.15
C PHE A 58 -11.71 10.87 -3.26
N ASP A 59 -10.43 10.70 -3.62
CA ASP A 59 -9.53 11.81 -3.98
C ASP A 59 -8.42 11.30 -4.93
N PRO A 60 -8.75 11.10 -6.22
CA PRO A 60 -7.84 10.45 -7.16
C PRO A 60 -6.55 11.22 -7.42
N THR A 61 -6.63 12.55 -7.35
CA THR A 61 -5.47 13.44 -7.54
C THR A 61 -4.51 13.33 -6.38
N ARG A 62 -5.02 13.20 -5.16
CA ARG A 62 -4.20 13.07 -3.96
C ARG A 62 -3.65 11.67 -3.76
N TYR A 63 -4.40 10.65 -4.16
CA TYR A 63 -4.07 9.24 -3.92
C TYR A 63 -3.94 8.43 -5.21
N PRO A 64 -3.06 8.83 -6.17
CA PRO A 64 -2.65 7.94 -7.24
C PRO A 64 -1.92 6.72 -6.65
N LEU A 65 -2.06 5.57 -7.31
CA LEU A 65 -1.40 4.33 -6.92
C LEU A 65 -0.37 3.96 -7.98
N PHE A 66 0.88 3.76 -7.56
CA PHE A 66 2.01 3.53 -8.45
C PHE A 66 2.65 2.16 -8.27
N ILE A 67 3.16 1.62 -9.37
CA ILE A 67 4.01 0.45 -9.40
C ILE A 67 5.30 0.78 -10.17
N ILE A 68 6.43 0.31 -9.65
CA ILE A 68 7.76 0.53 -10.22
C ILE A 68 8.23 -0.80 -10.80
N LYS A 69 8.64 -0.81 -12.07
CA LYS A 69 9.02 -2.03 -12.80
C LYS A 69 10.43 -1.95 -13.36
N SER A 70 11.09 -3.09 -13.48
CA SER A 70 12.30 -3.19 -14.31
C SER A 70 11.98 -2.85 -15.77
N LYS A 71 12.74 -1.93 -16.40
CA LYS A 71 12.58 -1.57 -17.82
C LYS A 71 12.88 -2.74 -18.77
N GLN A 72 13.94 -3.50 -18.48
CA GLN A 72 14.39 -4.63 -19.29
C GLN A 72 13.66 -5.93 -18.91
N TRP A 73 12.34 -5.93 -19.11
CA TRP A 73 11.51 -7.10 -18.84
C TRP A 73 11.86 -8.26 -19.78
N ALA A 74 12.10 -9.45 -19.24
CA ALA A 74 12.50 -10.61 -20.04
C ALA A 74 11.75 -11.87 -19.61
N SER A 75 11.21 -12.63 -20.57
CA SER A 75 10.40 -13.83 -20.31
C SER A 75 11.20 -14.99 -19.70
N ASN A 76 12.53 -14.98 -19.83
CA ASN A 76 13.43 -15.96 -19.23
C ASN A 76 13.85 -15.61 -17.80
N LYS A 77 13.42 -14.45 -17.26
CA LYS A 77 13.68 -14.06 -15.87
C LYS A 77 12.44 -14.32 -15.00
N PRO A 78 12.61 -14.86 -13.78
CA PRO A 78 11.51 -14.95 -12.83
C PRO A 78 11.05 -13.56 -12.38
N SER A 79 9.76 -13.41 -12.08
CA SER A 79 9.17 -12.15 -11.61
C SER A 79 8.99 -12.14 -10.10
N ILE A 80 9.37 -11.04 -9.46
CA ILE A 80 9.26 -10.83 -8.01
C ILE A 80 8.36 -9.62 -7.76
N LEU A 81 7.33 -9.82 -6.94
CA LEU A 81 6.48 -8.74 -6.44
C LEU A 81 6.97 -8.31 -5.05
N ILE A 82 7.15 -7.01 -4.85
CA ILE A 82 7.40 -6.42 -3.53
C ILE A 82 6.30 -5.42 -3.24
N THR A 83 5.65 -5.55 -2.10
CA THR A 83 4.61 -4.63 -1.66
C THR A 83 5.01 -3.96 -0.36
N GLY A 84 4.66 -2.68 -0.23
CA GLY A 84 4.82 -1.90 0.98
C GLY A 84 3.59 -1.05 1.24
N GLY A 85 3.37 -0.70 2.50
CA GLY A 85 2.27 0.17 2.90
C GLY A 85 0.90 -0.43 2.60
N VAL A 86 0.74 -1.76 2.71
CA VAL A 86 -0.59 -2.38 2.78
C VAL A 86 -1.35 -1.77 3.96
N HIS A 87 -0.71 -1.66 5.12
CA HIS A 87 -1.12 -0.75 6.17
C HIS A 87 -0.30 0.53 6.03
N GLY A 88 -0.98 1.67 5.89
CA GLY A 88 -0.27 2.90 5.55
C GLY A 88 0.53 3.49 6.73
N TYR A 89 0.15 3.20 7.97
CA TYR A 89 0.91 3.64 9.14
C TYR A 89 2.32 3.02 9.21
N GLU A 90 2.50 1.85 8.59
CA GLU A 90 3.72 1.06 8.61
C GLU A 90 4.80 1.67 7.69
N THR A 91 5.58 2.57 8.26
CA THR A 91 6.39 3.54 7.52
C THR A 91 7.59 2.89 6.85
N SER A 92 8.26 1.96 7.55
CA SER A 92 9.44 1.28 7.04
C SER A 92 9.10 0.35 5.88
N GLY A 93 7.87 -0.17 5.78
CA GLY A 93 7.43 -0.94 4.62
C GLY A 93 7.43 -0.08 3.35
N VAL A 94 6.89 1.13 3.44
CA VAL A 94 6.86 2.07 2.31
C VAL A 94 8.27 2.52 1.92
N HIS A 95 9.03 3.04 2.88
CA HIS A 95 10.35 3.60 2.61
C HIS A 95 11.40 2.52 2.32
N GLY A 96 11.24 1.32 2.88
CA GLY A 96 12.07 0.16 2.60
C GLY A 96 11.94 -0.30 1.15
N ALA A 97 10.72 -0.37 0.61
CA ALA A 97 10.48 -0.68 -0.79
C ALA A 97 11.13 0.34 -1.74
N LEU A 98 10.97 1.64 -1.45
CA LEU A 98 11.58 2.73 -2.23
C LEU A 98 13.10 2.73 -2.14
N HIS A 99 13.64 2.56 -0.93
CA HIS A 99 15.07 2.52 -0.68
C HIS A 99 15.72 1.31 -1.37
N PHE A 100 15.06 0.15 -1.34
CA PHE A 100 15.50 -1.03 -2.10
C PHE A 100 15.62 -0.71 -3.59
N MET A 101 14.59 -0.12 -4.20
CA MET A 101 14.64 0.23 -5.63
C MET A 101 15.74 1.24 -5.94
N LYS A 102 15.92 2.26 -5.09
CA LYS A 102 16.95 3.30 -5.25
C LYS A 102 18.38 2.77 -5.13
N THR A 103 18.62 1.77 -4.28
CA THR A 103 19.99 1.34 -3.93
C THR A 103 20.40 0.01 -4.53
N LEU A 104 19.47 -0.95 -4.61
CA LEU A 104 19.74 -2.33 -5.00
C LEU A 104 18.92 -2.79 -6.20
N GLY A 105 17.83 -2.10 -6.55
CA GLY A 105 16.91 -2.52 -7.61
C GLY A 105 17.62 -2.84 -8.93
N MET A 106 18.50 -1.94 -9.39
CA MET A 106 19.24 -2.12 -10.65
C MET A 106 20.15 -3.36 -10.64
N LYS A 107 20.76 -3.69 -9.49
CA LYS A 107 21.56 -4.91 -9.33
C LYS A 107 20.69 -6.14 -9.59
N TYR A 108 19.50 -6.20 -9.00
CA TYR A 108 18.61 -7.35 -9.09
C TYR A 108 17.85 -7.46 -10.42
N THR A 109 17.69 -6.36 -11.18
CA THR A 109 17.09 -6.43 -12.52
C THR A 109 17.87 -7.31 -13.50
N LYS A 110 19.14 -7.62 -13.22
CA LYS A 110 19.95 -8.56 -14.01
C LYS A 110 19.43 -9.99 -13.92
N GLU A 111 18.84 -10.36 -12.78
CA GLU A 111 18.40 -11.73 -12.46
C GLU A 111 16.87 -11.86 -12.47
N PHE A 112 16.15 -10.80 -12.10
CA PHE A 112 14.69 -10.82 -11.91
C PHE A 112 13.98 -9.74 -12.71
N ASN A 113 12.73 -10.00 -13.08
CA ASN A 113 11.77 -8.94 -13.37
C ASN A 113 11.20 -8.43 -12.03
N LEU A 114 11.38 -7.16 -11.74
CA LEU A 114 10.90 -6.57 -10.48
C LEU A 114 9.58 -5.85 -10.72
N LEU A 115 8.60 -6.05 -9.83
CA LEU A 115 7.45 -5.17 -9.65
C LEU A 115 7.39 -4.73 -8.20
N VAL A 116 7.35 -3.44 -7.96
CA VAL A 116 7.30 -2.88 -6.60
C VAL A 116 6.13 -1.92 -6.49
N ALA A 117 5.15 -2.25 -5.64
CA ALA A 117 4.08 -1.34 -5.24
C ALA A 117 4.41 -0.77 -3.85
N PRO A 118 5.11 0.37 -3.76
CA PRO A 118 5.73 0.82 -2.51
C PRO A 118 4.72 1.34 -1.49
N CYS A 119 3.51 1.74 -1.92
CA CYS A 119 2.47 2.22 -1.01
C CYS A 119 1.10 1.86 -1.57
N ILE A 120 0.46 0.85 -0.98
CA ILE A 120 -0.87 0.36 -1.37
C ILE A 120 -1.98 1.23 -0.77
N SER A 121 -1.78 1.73 0.45
CA SER A 121 -2.79 2.46 1.23
C SER A 121 -2.33 3.90 1.53
N PRO A 122 -2.29 4.80 0.53
CA PRO A 122 -1.73 6.14 0.69
C PRO A 122 -2.54 7.04 1.65
N TRP A 123 -3.86 6.83 1.80
CA TRP A 123 -4.64 7.53 2.83
C TRP A 123 -4.28 7.06 4.25
N GLY A 124 -4.12 5.76 4.45
CA GLY A 124 -3.63 5.21 5.72
C GLY A 124 -2.22 5.71 6.03
N TYR A 125 -1.42 5.99 4.99
CA TYR A 125 -0.11 6.61 5.14
C TYR A 125 -0.24 8.02 5.67
N GLU A 126 -1.04 8.88 5.03
CA GLU A 126 -1.19 10.27 5.47
C GLU A 126 -1.81 10.41 6.86
N THR A 127 -2.75 9.53 7.21
CA THR A 127 -3.50 9.60 8.48
C THR A 127 -2.91 8.77 9.62
N ILE A 128 -1.91 7.94 9.32
CA ILE A 128 -1.29 6.98 10.23
C ILE A 128 -2.37 6.01 10.75
N ASN A 129 -2.95 5.25 9.83
CA ASN A 129 -3.96 4.24 10.09
C ASN A 129 -3.65 2.90 9.41
N ARG A 130 -4.09 1.83 10.06
CA ARG A 130 -4.16 0.46 9.54
C ARG A 130 -5.32 0.30 8.58
N TRP A 131 -6.51 0.78 8.96
CA TRP A 131 -7.71 0.68 8.13
C TRP A 131 -7.75 1.75 7.05
N ASN A 132 -8.63 1.54 6.07
CA ASN A 132 -9.00 2.54 5.07
C ASN A 132 -10.19 3.41 5.54
N PRO A 133 -10.65 4.43 4.78
CA PRO A 133 -11.76 5.30 5.17
C PRO A 133 -13.07 4.59 5.59
N ALA A 134 -13.29 3.37 5.11
CA ALA A 134 -14.47 2.56 5.42
C ALA A 134 -14.29 1.62 6.63
N ALA A 135 -13.22 1.83 7.42
CA ALA A 135 -12.80 0.96 8.52
C ALA A 135 -12.59 -0.50 8.08
N ILE A 136 -12.00 -0.69 6.90
CA ILE A 136 -11.65 -2.01 6.35
C ILE A 136 -10.12 -2.18 6.40
N ASP A 137 -9.66 -3.34 6.86
CA ASP A 137 -8.26 -3.74 6.84
C ASP A 137 -7.87 -4.22 5.42
N PRO A 138 -6.97 -3.50 4.71
CA PRO A 138 -6.53 -3.89 3.36
C PRO A 138 -5.81 -5.26 3.32
N ASN A 139 -5.07 -5.62 4.38
CA ASN A 139 -4.37 -6.90 4.51
C ASN A 139 -5.28 -8.06 4.92
N ARG A 140 -6.57 -7.81 5.08
CA ARG A 140 -7.61 -8.85 5.16
C ARG A 140 -8.51 -8.85 3.93
N SER A 141 -8.15 -8.08 2.90
CA SER A 141 -9.02 -7.80 1.76
C SER A 141 -8.40 -8.22 0.41
N PHE A 142 -7.32 -9.01 0.39
CA PHE A 142 -6.72 -9.50 -0.85
C PHE A 142 -7.48 -10.71 -1.47
N TYR A 143 -8.77 -10.54 -1.75
CA TYR A 143 -9.61 -11.51 -2.44
C TYR A 143 -10.53 -10.83 -3.46
N SER A 144 -11.27 -11.61 -4.27
CA SER A 144 -12.10 -11.07 -5.35
C SER A 144 -13.58 -11.46 -5.13
N PRO A 145 -14.52 -10.50 -5.07
CA PRO A 145 -14.31 -9.05 -5.06
C PRO A 145 -13.71 -8.56 -3.72
N SER A 146 -12.73 -7.65 -3.77
CA SER A 146 -12.14 -7.05 -2.56
C SER A 146 -13.04 -5.93 -2.04
N PRO A 147 -13.30 -5.87 -0.71
CA PRO A 147 -14.01 -4.74 -0.11
C PRO A 147 -13.11 -3.51 0.07
N ALA A 148 -11.78 -3.66 0.01
CA ALA A 148 -10.82 -2.56 0.04
C ALA A 148 -10.43 -2.13 -1.39
N PRO A 149 -10.73 -0.89 -1.82
CA PRO A 149 -10.33 -0.37 -3.13
C PRO A 149 -8.82 -0.42 -3.36
N GLU A 150 -8.02 -0.22 -2.30
CA GLU A 150 -6.56 -0.33 -2.30
C GLU A 150 -6.12 -1.72 -2.80
N SER A 151 -6.59 -2.78 -2.13
CA SER A 151 -6.27 -4.17 -2.48
C SER A 151 -6.86 -4.56 -3.83
N ALA A 152 -8.07 -4.09 -4.16
CA ALA A 152 -8.75 -4.36 -5.42
C ALA A 152 -7.92 -3.85 -6.62
N ALA A 153 -7.37 -2.63 -6.52
CA ALA A 153 -6.59 -2.03 -7.58
C ALA A 153 -5.34 -2.85 -7.91
N LEU A 154 -4.61 -3.32 -6.88
CA LEU A 154 -3.42 -4.14 -7.11
C LEU A 154 -3.76 -5.53 -7.66
N ILE A 155 -4.81 -6.18 -7.15
CA ILE A 155 -5.28 -7.48 -7.68
C ILE A 155 -5.62 -7.35 -9.17
N ASN A 156 -6.37 -6.31 -9.54
CA ASN A 156 -6.78 -6.10 -10.92
C ASN A 156 -5.58 -5.83 -11.82
N TYR A 157 -4.62 -5.02 -11.37
CA TYR A 157 -3.40 -4.77 -12.10
C TYR A 157 -2.60 -6.06 -12.33
N ILE A 158 -2.31 -6.83 -11.27
CA ILE A 158 -1.52 -8.07 -11.38
C ILE A 158 -2.22 -9.09 -12.28
N LYS A 159 -3.54 -9.26 -12.16
CA LYS A 159 -4.33 -10.13 -13.04
C LYS A 159 -4.26 -9.68 -14.50
N ALA A 160 -4.40 -8.39 -14.76
CA ALA A 160 -4.38 -7.84 -16.11
C ALA A 160 -3.02 -8.02 -16.81
N GLN A 161 -1.92 -7.96 -16.05
CA GLN A 161 -0.59 -8.19 -16.60
C GLN A 161 -0.29 -9.67 -16.90
N ASN A 162 -1.05 -10.60 -16.29
CA ASN A 162 -0.86 -12.05 -16.43
C ASN A 162 0.60 -12.50 -16.18
N ILE A 163 1.24 -11.90 -15.17
CA ILE A 163 2.65 -12.16 -14.85
C ILE A 163 2.74 -13.30 -13.84
N PRO A 164 3.43 -14.42 -14.16
CA PRO A 164 3.71 -15.45 -13.18
C PRO A 164 4.75 -14.94 -12.17
N LEU A 165 4.38 -14.93 -10.90
CA LEU A 165 5.26 -14.53 -9.80
C LEU A 165 6.00 -15.76 -9.26
N LEU A 166 7.32 -15.66 -9.18
CA LEU A 166 8.14 -16.64 -8.46
C LEU A 166 8.01 -16.42 -6.94
N ALA A 167 8.00 -15.16 -6.51
CA ALA A 167 7.85 -14.80 -5.12
C ALA A 167 7.12 -13.47 -4.96
N HIS A 168 6.52 -13.31 -3.79
CA HIS A 168 5.92 -12.07 -3.31
C HIS A 168 6.44 -11.81 -1.89
N ILE A 169 7.00 -10.62 -1.68
CA ILE A 169 7.50 -10.15 -0.38
C ILE A 169 6.67 -8.94 0.02
N ASP A 170 5.99 -9.03 1.16
CA ASP A 170 5.17 -7.95 1.70
C ASP A 170 5.83 -7.35 2.94
N LEU A 171 6.07 -6.04 2.92
CA LEU A 171 6.86 -5.35 3.94
C LEU A 171 5.94 -4.75 5.00
N HIS A 172 6.05 -5.30 6.21
CA HIS A 172 5.27 -4.91 7.38
C HIS A 172 6.14 -4.55 8.58
N GLU A 173 5.56 -3.82 9.53
CA GLU A 173 6.16 -3.55 10.85
C GLU A 173 5.14 -3.73 11.98
N THR A 174 5.64 -4.00 13.19
CA THR A 174 4.83 -4.01 14.41
C THR A 174 5.26 -2.83 15.27
N THR A 175 4.30 -2.03 15.72
CA THR A 175 4.52 -0.83 16.54
C THR A 175 3.69 -0.91 17.83
N ASP A 176 3.95 -0.01 18.78
CA ASP A 176 3.16 0.09 20.02
C ASP A 176 1.72 0.60 19.77
N THR A 177 1.46 1.16 18.58
CA THR A 177 0.16 1.75 18.20
C THR A 177 -0.45 1.02 17.01
N ASP A 178 -1.68 0.55 17.14
CA ASP A 178 -2.47 0.00 16.03
C ASP A 178 -3.82 0.73 15.99
N ASN A 179 -4.06 1.56 14.97
CA ASN A 179 -5.27 2.39 14.85
C ASN A 179 -5.98 2.18 13.52
#